data_AF-A0A0J6GTZ0-F1
#
_entry.id   AF-A0A0J6GTZ0-F1
#
_cell.length_a   1.000
_cell.length_b   1.000
_cell.length_c   1.000
_cell.angle_alpha   90.00
_cell.angle_beta   90.00
_cell.angle_gamma   90.00
#
_symmetry.space_group_name_H-M   'P 1'
#
loop_
_entity.id
_entity.type
_entity.pdbx_description
1 polymer ?
#
loop_
_entity_poly.entity_id
_entity_poly.type
_entity_poly.pdbx_seq_one_letter_code
_entity_poly.pdbx_strand_id
1 'polypeptide(L)'
;MQDEFNDPLWRQIISGAQMLFVAFGALVLMPLITGLDPNVALFTAGLGTLLFQIVTRRQVPVFLASSFAFITPIILAKGQFGLAATMGGVMAAGFVYTFLGFAVKLKGTGFIDRLLPPVVIGPVIISIGLAMAPIAAHMAMGRAEDGSELIHYQTAMMISMPALLTTLIVAVFGKGIFRLVPIIAGVLVGFGMAFYFGVVDTAKIAAAPWFALPHFTAPEFNWQAILFIVPVALAPAIEHIGGVIAVGSVTGRDYLKKPGLHRTLFGDGIATTAAGLLGGPPNTTYAEVTGAVMLTKNYNPKIMTWAAIFAISLAFVGKFGALLQSIPVPVMGGILCLLFGSIAAVGMNTLIRHQIDLSEARNLVIVSVTLVFGIGGVLIGTGMGPEDFGLKGIALCAIVAIALNLILPGNDSWKKKKGDTPVI
;
A
#
# COMPACT_ATOMS: atom_id res chain seq x y z
N MET A 1 -3.26 32.61 -11.16
CA MET A 1 -2.99 31.16 -11.20
C MET A 1 -1.69 31.01 -11.97
N GLN A 2 -0.55 30.82 -11.28
CA GLN A 2 0.68 30.45 -11.98
C GLN A 2 0.41 29.18 -12.76
N ASP A 3 0.99 29.07 -13.94
CA ASP A 3 0.83 27.95 -14.84
C ASP A 3 1.42 26.69 -14.18
N GLU A 4 0.64 26.01 -13.32
CA GLU A 4 1.05 24.87 -12.46
C GLU A 4 1.71 23.72 -13.25
N PHE A 5 1.61 23.75 -14.59
CA PHE A 5 2.16 22.75 -15.49
C PHE A 5 3.51 23.12 -16.14
N ASN A 6 4.01 24.34 -15.88
CA ASN A 6 5.17 24.96 -16.53
C ASN A 6 6.28 25.39 -15.55
N ASP A 7 6.42 24.69 -14.42
CA ASP A 7 7.62 24.82 -13.60
C ASP A 7 8.90 24.55 -14.43
N PRO A 8 10.02 25.25 -14.17
CA PRO A 8 11.27 24.96 -14.86
C PRO A 8 11.71 23.52 -14.59
N LEU A 9 12.30 22.87 -15.60
CA LEU A 9 12.64 21.44 -15.60
C LEU A 9 13.38 21.01 -14.33
N TRP A 10 14.36 21.79 -13.87
CA TRP A 10 15.15 21.47 -12.68
C TRP A 10 14.31 21.39 -11.40
N ARG A 11 13.26 22.23 -11.26
CA ARG A 11 12.34 22.16 -10.12
C ARG A 11 11.46 20.93 -10.17
N GLN A 12 11.02 20.53 -11.37
CA GLN A 12 10.23 19.31 -11.55
C GLN A 12 11.06 18.08 -11.20
N ILE A 13 12.33 18.04 -11.62
CA ILE A 13 13.27 16.96 -11.30
C ILE A 13 13.45 16.83 -9.78
N ILE A 14 13.78 17.94 -9.09
CA ILE A 14 13.96 17.92 -7.62
C ILE A 14 12.67 17.50 -6.91
N SER A 15 11.52 18.03 -7.34
CA SER A 15 10.22 17.67 -6.77
C SER A 15 9.90 16.19 -6.99
N GLY A 16 10.30 15.62 -8.14
CA GLY A 16 10.14 14.19 -8.44
C GLY A 16 10.97 13.31 -7.51
N ALA A 17 12.24 13.65 -7.32
CA ALA A 17 13.10 12.96 -6.35
C ALA A 17 12.52 13.03 -4.94
N GLN A 18 12.00 14.20 -4.55
CA GLN A 18 11.34 14.40 -3.27
C GLN A 18 10.09 13.51 -3.11
N MET A 19 9.22 13.42 -4.14
CA MET A 19 8.04 12.55 -4.10
C MET A 19 8.40 11.06 -4.02
N LEU A 20 9.50 10.63 -4.65
CA LEU A 20 10.02 9.29 -4.47
C LEU A 20 10.41 9.03 -3.02
N PHE A 21 11.11 9.97 -2.37
CA PHE A 21 11.48 9.83 -0.96
C PHE A 21 10.28 9.82 -0.01
N VAL A 22 9.19 10.49 -0.36
CA VAL A 22 7.91 10.37 0.36
C VAL A 22 7.36 8.94 0.25
N ALA A 23 7.35 8.39 -0.97
CA ALA A 23 6.86 7.03 -1.24
C ALA A 23 7.77 5.94 -0.67
N PHE A 24 9.02 6.29 -0.34
CA PHE A 24 10.10 5.36 -0.04
C PHE A 24 9.73 4.35 1.05
N GLY A 25 9.09 4.79 2.13
CA GLY A 25 8.78 3.95 3.27
C GLY A 25 8.15 2.62 2.86
N ALA A 26 6.96 2.66 2.29
CA ALA A 26 6.30 1.42 1.89
C ALA A 26 6.82 0.78 0.62
N LEU A 27 7.35 1.60 -0.30
CA LEU A 27 7.95 1.12 -1.54
C LEU A 27 9.03 0.07 -1.26
N VAL A 28 9.86 0.30 -0.23
CA VAL A 28 10.94 -0.62 0.15
C VAL A 28 10.59 -1.54 1.31
N LEU A 29 9.69 -1.15 2.23
CA LEU A 29 9.37 -2.00 3.37
C LEU A 29 8.57 -3.25 2.96
N MET A 30 7.61 -3.13 2.03
CA MET A 30 6.84 -4.28 1.56
C MET A 30 7.72 -5.42 1.00
N PRO A 31 8.63 -5.18 0.03
CA PRO A 31 9.50 -6.24 -0.47
C PRO A 31 10.44 -6.78 0.61
N LEU A 32 10.92 -5.94 1.54
CA LEU A 32 11.75 -6.41 2.65
C LEU A 32 11.00 -7.36 3.60
N ILE A 33 9.74 -7.06 3.95
CA ILE A 33 8.90 -7.91 4.79
C ILE A 33 8.58 -9.23 4.07
N THR A 34 8.25 -9.16 2.78
CA THR A 34 7.88 -10.35 2.00
C THR A 34 9.07 -11.14 1.47
N GLY A 35 10.29 -10.63 1.63
CA GLY A 35 11.52 -11.20 1.08
C GLY A 35 11.57 -11.20 -0.45
N LEU A 36 10.98 -10.19 -1.08
CA LEU A 36 11.16 -9.88 -2.51
C LEU A 36 12.38 -8.98 -2.69
N ASP A 37 12.88 -8.88 -3.92
CA ASP A 37 13.98 -7.97 -4.24
C ASP A 37 13.48 -6.49 -4.22
N PRO A 38 14.00 -5.63 -3.32
CA PRO A 38 13.59 -4.23 -3.24
C PRO A 38 13.95 -3.43 -4.50
N ASN A 39 14.99 -3.83 -5.24
CA ASN A 39 15.34 -3.20 -6.51
C ASN A 39 14.30 -3.52 -7.59
N VAL A 40 13.80 -4.76 -7.63
CA VAL A 40 12.69 -5.11 -8.53
C VAL A 40 11.44 -4.29 -8.16
N ALA A 41 11.14 -4.14 -6.87
CA ALA A 41 10.02 -3.31 -6.41
C ALA A 41 10.16 -1.83 -6.81
N LEU A 42 11.36 -1.25 -6.69
CA LEU A 42 11.64 0.11 -7.18
C LEU A 42 11.41 0.22 -8.69
N PHE A 43 11.90 -0.76 -9.45
CA PHE A 43 11.72 -0.80 -10.90
C PHE A 43 10.25 -0.89 -11.29
N THR A 44 9.49 -1.83 -10.71
CA THR A 44 8.09 -2.07 -11.05
C THR A 44 7.16 -0.99 -10.54
N ALA A 45 7.48 -0.31 -9.43
CA ALA A 45 6.76 0.89 -9.00
C ALA A 45 6.93 2.06 -9.97
N GLY A 46 8.16 2.31 -10.43
CA GLY A 46 8.44 3.32 -11.43
C GLY A 46 7.79 2.98 -12.77
N LEU A 47 7.99 1.76 -13.28
CA LEU A 47 7.36 1.29 -14.52
C LEU A 47 5.83 1.35 -14.42
N GLY A 48 5.26 0.85 -13.33
CA GLY A 48 3.82 0.89 -13.08
C GLY A 48 3.26 2.30 -13.06
N THR A 49 3.97 3.25 -12.42
CA THR A 49 3.58 4.67 -12.43
C THR A 49 3.58 5.26 -13.85
N LEU A 50 4.58 4.91 -14.69
CA LEU A 50 4.62 5.35 -16.09
C LEU A 50 3.48 4.74 -16.92
N LEU A 51 3.22 3.44 -16.77
CA LEU A 51 2.11 2.75 -17.44
C LEU A 51 0.76 3.35 -17.04
N PHE A 52 0.56 3.58 -15.75
CA PHE A 52 -0.61 4.25 -15.21
C PHE A 52 -0.79 5.66 -15.81
N GLN A 53 0.29 6.42 -15.94
CA GLN A 53 0.25 7.74 -16.57
C GLN A 53 -0.09 7.70 -18.06
N ILE A 54 0.37 6.68 -18.79
CA ILE A 54 0.02 6.49 -20.21
C ILE A 54 -1.50 6.27 -20.33
N VAL A 55 -2.05 5.38 -19.50
CA VAL A 55 -3.49 5.05 -19.51
C VAL A 55 -4.34 6.26 -19.08
N THR A 56 -3.93 6.96 -18.03
CA THR A 56 -4.65 8.13 -17.49
C THR A 56 -4.36 9.43 -18.24
N ARG A 57 -3.51 9.39 -19.27
CA ARG A 57 -3.04 10.56 -20.05
C ARG A 57 -2.41 11.65 -19.17
N ARG A 58 -1.64 11.25 -18.15
CA ARG A 58 -0.95 12.14 -17.19
C ARG A 58 -1.89 13.16 -16.54
N GLN A 59 -3.11 12.75 -16.19
CA GLN A 59 -4.09 13.64 -15.56
C GLN A 59 -4.13 13.54 -14.04
N VAL A 60 -3.68 12.42 -13.47
CA VAL A 60 -3.77 12.13 -12.03
C VAL A 60 -2.38 12.17 -11.41
N PRO A 61 -2.10 13.03 -10.42
CA PRO A 61 -0.79 13.16 -9.78
C PRO A 61 -0.61 12.13 -8.67
N VAL A 62 -0.60 10.84 -9.03
CA VAL A 62 -0.36 9.73 -8.10
C VAL A 62 0.89 8.95 -8.50
N PHE A 63 1.55 8.40 -7.48
CA PHE A 63 2.61 7.42 -7.62
C PHE A 63 2.07 6.05 -7.20
N LEU A 64 2.43 5.01 -7.94
CA LEU A 64 2.07 3.64 -7.60
C LEU A 64 3.22 2.97 -6.85
N ALA A 65 2.91 2.31 -5.75
CA ALA A 65 3.89 1.56 -4.95
C ALA A 65 3.29 0.24 -4.45
N SER A 66 4.10 -0.54 -3.74
CA SER A 66 3.77 -1.87 -3.24
C SER A 66 2.54 -1.88 -2.33
N SER A 67 1.51 -2.67 -2.65
CA SER A 67 0.31 -2.80 -1.82
C SER A 67 0.55 -3.72 -0.61
N PHE A 68 0.27 -3.20 0.59
CA PHE A 68 0.42 -3.94 1.84
C PHE A 68 -0.63 -5.05 2.03
N ALA A 69 -1.78 -4.95 1.36
CA ALA A 69 -2.82 -5.98 1.43
C ALA A 69 -2.34 -7.35 0.92
N PHE A 70 -1.24 -7.39 0.15
CA PHE A 70 -0.64 -8.62 -0.35
C PHE A 70 0.53 -9.16 0.50
N ILE A 71 0.92 -8.53 1.60
CA ILE A 71 2.05 -9.01 2.43
C ILE A 71 1.85 -10.46 2.86
N THR A 72 0.80 -10.73 3.65
CA THR A 72 0.52 -12.09 4.13
C THR A 72 0.24 -13.08 2.99
N PRO A 73 -0.60 -12.76 1.98
CA PRO A 73 -0.79 -13.65 0.84
C PRO A 73 0.50 -14.01 0.10
N ILE A 74 1.42 -13.06 -0.10
CA ILE A 74 2.70 -13.32 -0.78
C ILE A 74 3.62 -14.18 0.09
N ILE A 75 3.71 -13.93 1.39
CA ILE A 75 4.52 -14.76 2.31
C ILE A 75 4.04 -16.22 2.26
N LEU A 76 2.72 -16.43 2.38
CA LEU A 76 2.13 -17.77 2.36
C LEU A 76 2.26 -18.44 0.99
N ALA A 77 1.92 -17.74 -0.10
CA ALA A 77 2.02 -18.29 -1.45
C ALA A 77 3.47 -18.61 -1.84
N LYS A 78 4.43 -17.79 -1.43
CA LYS A 78 5.86 -18.04 -1.68
C LYS A 78 6.33 -19.28 -0.94
N GLY A 79 5.91 -19.45 0.32
CA GLY A 79 6.24 -20.64 1.11
C GLY A 79 5.63 -21.93 0.54
N GLN A 80 4.42 -21.86 -0.02
CA GLN A 80 3.69 -23.03 -0.50
C GLN A 80 3.95 -23.38 -1.97
N PHE A 81 4.00 -22.37 -2.85
CA PHE A 81 4.05 -22.54 -4.31
C PHE A 81 5.37 -22.05 -4.94
N GLY A 82 6.20 -21.35 -4.19
CA GLY A 82 7.41 -20.70 -4.70
C GLY A 82 7.16 -19.32 -5.29
N LEU A 83 8.26 -18.59 -5.55
CA LEU A 83 8.20 -17.20 -6.00
C LEU A 83 7.57 -17.05 -7.38
N ALA A 84 8.00 -17.82 -8.38
CA ALA A 84 7.51 -17.70 -9.76
C ALA A 84 5.99 -17.93 -9.86
N ALA A 85 5.48 -18.97 -9.20
CA ALA A 85 4.04 -19.25 -9.12
C ALA A 85 3.26 -18.11 -8.42
N THR A 86 3.82 -17.56 -7.33
CA THR A 86 3.24 -16.40 -6.62
C THR A 86 3.16 -15.18 -7.54
N MET A 87 4.20 -14.93 -8.35
CA MET A 87 4.22 -13.85 -9.33
C MET A 87 3.20 -14.06 -10.46
N GLY A 88 2.92 -15.32 -10.85
CA GLY A 88 1.80 -15.67 -11.71
C GLY A 88 0.44 -15.31 -11.10
N GLY A 89 0.28 -15.52 -9.79
CA GLY A 89 -0.89 -15.06 -9.03
C GLY A 89 -1.02 -13.53 -8.98
N VAL A 90 0.08 -12.81 -8.76
CA VAL A 90 0.12 -11.34 -8.79
C VAL A 90 -0.23 -10.80 -10.17
N MET A 91 0.33 -11.41 -11.22
CA MET A 91 0.00 -11.08 -12.61
C MET A 91 -1.50 -11.24 -12.88
N ALA A 92 -2.08 -12.35 -12.40
CA ALA A 92 -3.50 -12.64 -12.51
C ALA A 92 -4.38 -11.66 -11.70
N ALA A 93 -3.94 -11.26 -10.51
CA ALA A 93 -4.60 -10.23 -9.72
C ALA A 93 -4.72 -8.91 -10.50
N GLY A 94 -3.68 -8.49 -11.24
CA GLY A 94 -3.73 -7.31 -12.10
C GLY A 94 -4.83 -7.33 -13.17
N PHE A 95 -5.17 -8.52 -13.69
CA PHE A 95 -6.30 -8.67 -14.61
C PHE A 95 -7.64 -8.39 -13.93
N VAL A 96 -7.80 -8.65 -12.63
CA VAL A 96 -9.03 -8.34 -11.88
C VAL A 96 -9.32 -6.84 -11.95
N TYR A 97 -8.33 -5.98 -11.69
CA TYR A 97 -8.47 -4.52 -11.79
C TYR A 97 -8.79 -4.07 -13.21
N THR A 98 -8.16 -4.72 -14.20
CA THR A 98 -8.44 -4.47 -15.63
C THR A 98 -9.90 -4.77 -15.95
N PHE A 99 -10.41 -5.92 -15.50
CA PHE A 99 -11.81 -6.29 -15.70
C PHE A 99 -12.78 -5.40 -14.92
N LEU A 100 -12.43 -5.00 -13.69
CA LEU A 100 -13.20 -4.01 -12.92
C LEU A 100 -13.24 -2.66 -13.65
N GLY A 101 -12.11 -2.18 -14.16
CA GLY A 101 -12.04 -0.96 -14.96
C GLY A 101 -12.90 -1.05 -16.23
N PHE A 102 -12.88 -2.18 -16.92
CA PHE A 102 -13.75 -2.42 -18.08
C PHE A 102 -15.23 -2.46 -17.69
N ALA A 103 -15.58 -3.11 -16.58
CA ALA A 103 -16.94 -3.12 -16.05
C ALA A 103 -17.43 -1.70 -15.70
N VAL A 104 -16.56 -0.86 -15.13
CA VAL A 104 -16.85 0.57 -14.87
C VAL A 104 -17.05 1.35 -16.15
N LYS A 105 -16.28 1.04 -17.21
CA LYS A 105 -16.47 1.69 -18.52
C LYS A 105 -17.84 1.37 -19.13
N LEU A 106 -18.32 0.13 -18.97
CA LEU A 106 -19.60 -0.32 -19.53
C LEU A 106 -20.82 0.09 -18.69
N LYS A 107 -20.74 -0.08 -17.37
CA LYS A 107 -21.88 0.10 -16.45
C LYS A 107 -21.90 1.47 -15.76
N GLY A 108 -20.85 2.28 -15.95
CA GLY A 108 -20.66 3.54 -15.21
C GLY A 108 -20.15 3.34 -13.78
N THR A 109 -19.94 4.43 -13.04
CA THR A 109 -19.43 4.40 -11.66
C THR A 109 -20.50 4.00 -10.63
N GLY A 110 -21.79 4.10 -10.97
CA GLY A 110 -22.87 3.86 -10.02
C GLY A 110 -22.93 2.43 -9.45
N PHE A 111 -22.39 1.43 -10.16
CA PHE A 111 -22.31 0.07 -9.60
C PHE A 111 -21.22 -0.03 -8.52
N ILE A 112 -20.15 0.75 -8.62
CA ILE A 112 -19.09 0.82 -7.60
C ILE A 112 -19.63 1.49 -6.36
N ASP A 113 -20.36 2.60 -6.50
CA ASP A 113 -21.00 3.27 -5.35
C ASP A 113 -21.99 2.35 -4.61
N ARG A 114 -22.61 1.42 -5.33
CA ARG A 114 -23.52 0.41 -4.76
C ARG A 114 -22.77 -0.73 -4.06
N LEU A 115 -21.68 -1.24 -4.64
CA LEU A 115 -20.91 -2.35 -4.08
C LEU A 115 -20.00 -1.92 -2.93
N LEU A 116 -19.38 -0.75 -3.08
CA LEU A 116 -18.30 -0.25 -2.26
C LEU A 116 -18.64 1.15 -1.70
N PRO A 117 -19.75 1.32 -0.97
CA PRO A 117 -20.01 2.57 -0.28
C PRO A 117 -18.98 2.79 0.85
N PRO A 118 -18.85 4.01 1.41
CA PRO A 118 -17.86 4.30 2.45
C PRO A 118 -17.96 3.39 3.69
N VAL A 119 -19.16 2.89 4.02
CA VAL A 119 -19.39 1.90 5.09
C VAL A 119 -18.72 0.54 4.84
N VAL A 120 -18.38 0.22 3.58
CA VAL A 120 -17.58 -0.96 3.19
C VAL A 120 -16.11 -0.57 3.06
N ILE A 121 -15.81 0.54 2.38
CA ILE A 121 -14.43 0.99 2.12
C ILE A 121 -13.67 1.23 3.42
N GLY A 122 -14.25 1.97 4.37
CA GLY A 122 -13.61 2.35 5.61
C GLY A 122 -13.13 1.14 6.44
N PRO A 123 -14.01 0.20 6.81
CA PRO A 123 -13.63 -0.97 7.60
C PRO A 123 -12.62 -1.88 6.90
N VAL A 124 -12.70 -2.05 5.57
CA VAL A 124 -11.69 -2.81 4.82
C VAL A 124 -10.32 -2.14 4.92
N ILE A 125 -10.22 -0.82 4.76
CA ILE A 125 -8.95 -0.08 4.94
C ILE A 125 -8.44 -0.21 6.38
N ILE A 126 -9.32 -0.13 7.39
CA ILE A 126 -8.95 -0.35 8.79
C ILE A 126 -8.36 -1.76 8.98
N SER A 127 -9.02 -2.78 8.41
CA SER A 127 -8.54 -4.16 8.48
C SER A 127 -7.18 -4.34 7.79
N ILE A 128 -6.92 -3.69 6.66
CA ILE A 128 -5.60 -3.75 5.99
C ILE A 128 -4.49 -3.26 6.93
N GLY A 129 -4.69 -2.11 7.58
CA GLY A 129 -3.71 -1.56 8.51
C GLY A 129 -3.54 -2.44 9.76
N LEU A 130 -4.65 -2.74 10.46
CA LEU A 130 -4.58 -3.41 11.76
C LEU A 130 -4.26 -4.90 11.68
N ALA A 131 -4.55 -5.58 10.56
CA ALA A 131 -4.15 -6.97 10.37
C ALA A 131 -2.61 -7.15 10.39
N MET A 132 -1.85 -6.12 10.03
CA MET A 132 -0.38 -6.14 10.00
C MET A 132 0.26 -5.59 11.29
N ALA A 133 -0.54 -5.09 12.24
CA ALA A 133 -0.03 -4.58 13.52
C ALA A 133 0.77 -5.62 14.32
N PRO A 134 0.38 -6.91 14.39
CA PRO A 134 1.20 -7.92 15.05
C PRO A 134 2.59 -8.07 14.43
N ILE A 135 2.69 -8.08 13.10
CA ILE A 135 3.98 -8.18 12.37
C ILE A 135 4.89 -7.01 12.78
N ALA A 136 4.37 -5.78 12.75
CA ALA A 136 5.15 -4.61 13.18
C ALA A 136 5.62 -4.70 14.63
N ALA A 137 4.74 -5.14 15.54
CA ALA A 137 5.07 -5.30 16.95
C ALA A 137 6.13 -6.38 17.18
N HIS A 138 6.01 -7.55 16.55
CA HIS A 138 7.01 -8.62 16.62
C HIS A 138 8.36 -8.14 16.09
N MET A 139 8.38 -7.49 14.92
CA MET A 139 9.60 -6.93 14.35
C MET A 139 10.24 -5.89 15.26
N ALA A 140 9.46 -4.99 15.86
CA ALA A 140 9.95 -3.95 16.77
C ALA A 140 10.60 -4.53 18.04
N MET A 141 10.09 -5.68 18.50
CA MET A 141 10.65 -6.45 19.62
C MET A 141 11.82 -7.36 19.20
N GLY A 142 12.25 -7.33 17.94
CA GLY A 142 13.35 -8.15 17.44
C GLY A 142 12.99 -9.62 17.25
N ARG A 143 11.71 -9.91 17.01
CA ARG A 143 11.20 -11.27 16.81
C ARG A 143 10.76 -11.51 15.37
N ALA A 144 10.88 -12.76 14.93
CA ALA A 144 10.23 -13.22 13.70
C ALA A 144 8.73 -13.48 13.95
N GLU A 145 7.99 -13.79 12.89
CA GLU A 145 6.55 -14.10 12.96
C GLU A 145 6.25 -15.36 13.78
N ASP A 146 7.15 -16.35 13.77
CA ASP A 146 7.05 -17.57 14.58
C ASP A 146 7.36 -17.35 16.07
N GLY A 147 7.69 -16.11 16.46
CA GLY A 147 8.06 -15.72 17.82
C GLY A 147 9.53 -15.96 18.17
N SER A 148 10.34 -16.51 17.26
CA SER A 148 11.78 -16.68 17.46
C SER A 148 12.48 -15.32 17.65
N GLU A 149 13.44 -15.28 18.56
CA GLU A 149 14.24 -14.09 18.84
C GLU A 149 15.33 -13.95 17.76
N LEU A 150 15.24 -12.90 16.94
CA LEU A 150 16.23 -12.56 15.91
C LEU A 150 17.33 -11.66 16.47
N ILE A 151 16.93 -10.69 17.31
CA ILE A 151 17.80 -9.73 17.98
C ILE A 151 17.34 -9.64 19.42
N HIS A 152 18.30 -9.55 20.35
CA HIS A 152 17.99 -9.52 21.76
C HIS A 152 16.96 -8.43 22.10
N TYR A 153 15.89 -8.76 22.82
CA TYR A 153 14.76 -7.87 23.06
C TYR A 153 15.17 -6.45 23.51
N GLN A 154 16.13 -6.35 24.45
CA GLN A 154 16.60 -5.05 24.94
C GLN A 154 17.25 -4.22 23.82
N THR A 155 18.14 -4.82 23.03
CA THR A 155 18.78 -4.19 21.87
C THR A 155 17.75 -3.81 20.81
N ALA A 156 16.79 -4.69 20.54
CA ALA A 156 15.72 -4.42 19.58
C ALA A 156 14.89 -3.20 19.98
N MET A 157 14.47 -3.10 21.24
CA MET A 157 13.73 -1.95 21.76
C MET A 157 14.56 -0.65 21.73
N MET A 158 15.87 -0.73 22.01
CA MET A 158 16.78 0.40 21.89
C MET A 158 17.01 0.87 20.44
N ILE A 159 16.66 0.06 19.45
CA ILE A 159 16.72 0.42 18.03
C ILE A 159 15.35 0.91 17.53
N SER A 160 14.30 0.13 17.80
CA SER A 160 12.95 0.36 17.28
C SER A 160 12.28 1.59 17.89
N MET A 161 12.43 1.82 19.20
CA MET A 161 11.80 2.97 19.87
C MET A 161 12.39 4.31 19.42
N PRO A 162 13.72 4.49 19.31
CA PRO A 162 14.28 5.71 18.72
C PRO A 162 13.90 5.91 17.25
N ALA A 163 13.82 4.84 16.45
CA ALA A 163 13.36 4.92 15.06
C ALA A 163 11.91 5.43 14.99
N LEU A 164 11.00 4.83 15.78
CA LEU A 164 9.61 5.25 15.89
C LEU A 164 9.50 6.68 16.40
N LEU A 165 10.16 7.01 17.52
CA LEU A 165 10.11 8.32 18.15
C LEU A 165 10.61 9.42 17.20
N THR A 166 11.71 9.17 16.49
CA THR A 166 12.21 10.10 15.46
C THR A 166 11.18 10.28 14.35
N THR A 167 10.58 9.20 13.87
CA THR A 167 9.53 9.25 12.84
C THR A 167 8.36 10.12 13.31
N LEU A 168 7.88 9.91 14.54
CA LEU A 168 6.77 10.68 15.13
C LEU A 168 7.12 12.16 15.29
N ILE A 169 8.31 12.46 15.84
CA ILE A 169 8.77 13.83 16.04
C ILE A 169 8.85 14.56 14.69
N VAL A 170 9.41 13.93 13.66
CA VAL A 170 9.54 14.54 12.34
C VAL A 170 8.17 14.67 11.64
N ALA A 171 7.26 13.71 11.82
CA ALA A 171 5.93 13.76 11.23
C ALA A 171 5.10 14.92 11.80
N VAL A 172 5.21 15.18 13.11
CA VAL A 172 4.42 16.20 13.82
C VAL A 172 5.09 17.58 13.78
N PHE A 173 6.39 17.65 14.11
CA PHE A 173 7.12 18.91 14.30
C PHE A 173 8.02 19.27 13.12
N GLY A 174 8.19 18.38 12.14
CA GLY A 174 8.96 18.65 10.94
C GLY A 174 8.40 19.85 10.17
N LYS A 175 9.31 20.66 9.62
CA LYS A 175 8.99 21.83 8.79
C LYS A 175 9.51 21.63 7.37
N GLY A 176 8.81 22.20 6.39
CA GLY A 176 9.19 22.13 4.98
C GLY A 176 9.35 20.68 4.50
N ILE A 177 10.51 20.36 3.93
CA ILE A 177 10.80 19.03 3.36
C ILE A 177 10.83 17.91 4.41
N PHE A 178 11.28 18.19 5.64
CA PHE A 178 11.40 17.17 6.68
C PHE A 178 10.04 16.59 7.07
N ARG A 179 8.97 17.38 7.01
CA ARG A 179 7.59 16.91 7.26
C ARG A 179 7.13 15.84 6.27
N LEU A 180 7.77 15.77 5.10
CA LEU A 180 7.40 14.87 4.01
C LEU A 180 8.19 13.56 4.05
N VAL A 181 9.29 13.50 4.81
CA VAL A 181 10.16 12.32 4.90
C VAL A 181 10.36 11.80 6.33
N PRO A 182 9.32 11.73 7.19
CA PRO A 182 9.47 11.27 8.57
C PRO A 182 10.00 9.84 8.65
N ILE A 183 9.59 8.98 7.72
CA ILE A 183 10.01 7.58 7.66
C ILE A 183 11.52 7.48 7.42
N ILE A 184 12.07 8.26 6.49
CA ILE A 184 13.51 8.25 6.20
C ILE A 184 14.31 8.69 7.43
N ALA A 185 13.84 9.72 8.14
CA ALA A 185 14.50 10.14 9.38
C ALA A 185 14.52 9.02 10.44
N GLY A 186 13.40 8.30 10.58
CA GLY A 186 13.31 7.11 11.43
C GLY A 186 14.27 5.99 11.01
N VAL A 187 14.34 5.68 9.71
CA VAL A 187 15.29 4.70 9.16
C VAL A 187 16.72 5.09 9.50
N LEU A 188 17.10 6.36 9.27
CA LEU A 188 18.46 6.83 9.50
C LEU A 188 18.88 6.71 10.97
N VAL A 189 18.03 7.14 11.89
CA VAL A 189 18.32 7.03 13.34
C VAL A 189 18.34 5.57 13.78
N GLY A 190 17.36 4.77 13.37
CA GLY A 190 17.31 3.35 13.70
C GLY A 190 18.51 2.58 13.15
N PHE A 191 18.90 2.84 11.90
CA PHE A 191 20.07 2.23 11.28
C PHE A 191 21.36 2.64 11.98
N GLY A 192 21.50 3.92 12.37
CA GLY A 192 22.64 4.40 13.15
C GLY A 192 22.74 3.72 14.52
N MET A 193 21.62 3.56 15.22
CA MET A 193 21.57 2.80 16.48
C MET A 193 21.96 1.33 16.27
N ALA A 194 21.42 0.70 15.22
CA ALA A 194 21.73 -0.69 14.94
C ALA A 194 23.19 -0.91 14.51
N PHE A 195 23.78 0.06 13.83
CA PHE A 195 25.22 0.07 13.52
C PHE A 195 26.05 0.17 14.81
N TYR A 196 25.68 1.04 15.75
CA TYR A 196 26.34 1.15 17.05
C TYR A 196 26.29 -0.15 17.87
N PHE A 197 25.17 -0.86 17.82
CA PHE A 197 25.01 -2.17 18.48
C PHE A 197 25.62 -3.35 17.71
N GLY A 198 26.26 -3.13 16.56
CA GLY A 198 26.89 -4.19 15.76
C GLY A 198 25.90 -5.15 15.09
N VAL A 199 24.64 -4.74 14.92
CA VAL A 199 23.59 -5.56 14.31
C VAL A 199 23.62 -5.51 12.77
N VAL A 200 24.27 -4.49 12.20
CA VAL A 200 24.34 -4.27 10.75
C VAL A 200 25.54 -4.98 10.13
N ASP A 201 25.29 -5.85 9.16
CA ASP A 201 26.33 -6.45 8.31
C ASP A 201 26.67 -5.50 7.14
N THR A 202 27.77 -4.76 7.29
CA THR A 202 28.26 -3.84 6.25
C THR A 202 29.07 -4.51 5.16
N ALA A 203 29.49 -5.78 5.35
CA ALA A 203 30.31 -6.49 4.36
C ALA A 203 29.52 -6.72 3.07
N LYS A 204 28.23 -7.03 3.17
CA LYS A 204 27.32 -7.18 2.01
C LYS A 204 27.19 -5.88 1.22
N ILE A 205 27.11 -4.74 1.90
CA ILE A 205 27.04 -3.41 1.26
C ILE A 205 28.35 -3.08 0.53
N ALA A 206 29.49 -3.40 1.16
CA ALA A 206 30.81 -3.19 0.58
C ALA A 206 31.02 -4.05 -0.68
N ALA A 207 30.60 -5.33 -0.63
CA ALA A 207 30.73 -6.28 -1.73
C ALA A 207 29.75 -6.02 -2.90
N ALA A 208 28.61 -5.37 -2.65
CA ALA A 208 27.63 -5.11 -3.69
C ALA A 208 28.18 -4.20 -4.81
N PRO A 209 27.92 -4.50 -6.09
CA PRO A 209 28.36 -3.67 -7.21
C PRO A 209 27.59 -2.34 -7.25
N TRP A 210 28.21 -1.31 -7.84
CA TRP A 210 27.56 -0.01 -8.02
C TRP A 210 26.41 -0.08 -9.03
N PHE A 211 26.58 -0.84 -10.10
CA PHE A 211 25.55 -1.12 -11.10
C PHE A 211 25.19 -2.60 -11.07
N ALA A 212 23.93 -2.92 -10.89
CA ALA A 212 23.40 -4.29 -10.89
C ALA A 212 22.05 -4.31 -11.62
N LEU A 213 21.81 -5.34 -12.44
CA LEU A 213 20.45 -5.60 -12.90
C LEU A 213 19.62 -6.12 -11.71
N PRO A 214 18.39 -5.61 -11.48
CA PRO A 214 17.48 -6.20 -10.50
C PRO A 214 17.26 -7.69 -10.76
N HIS A 215 17.03 -8.48 -9.71
CA HIS A 215 16.79 -9.92 -9.84
C HIS A 215 15.36 -10.22 -10.29
N PHE A 216 15.07 -9.88 -11.55
CA PHE A 216 13.76 -10.14 -12.16
C PHE A 216 13.43 -11.62 -12.15
N THR A 217 12.19 -11.93 -11.78
CA THR A 217 11.66 -13.29 -11.76
C THR A 217 10.47 -13.38 -12.69
N ALA A 218 10.55 -14.23 -13.72
CA ALA A 218 9.43 -14.46 -14.61
C ALA A 218 8.31 -15.24 -13.88
N PRO A 219 7.03 -14.94 -14.13
CA PRO A 219 5.93 -15.65 -13.50
C PRO A 219 5.79 -17.05 -14.08
N GLU A 220 5.34 -17.97 -13.24
CA GLU A 220 4.94 -19.32 -13.62
C GLU A 220 3.42 -19.43 -13.53
N PHE A 221 2.80 -20.11 -14.50
CA PHE A 221 1.37 -20.37 -14.45
C PHE A 221 1.07 -21.53 -13.48
N ASN A 222 0.55 -21.20 -12.30
CA ASN A 222 0.09 -22.17 -11.31
C ASN A 222 -1.34 -21.80 -10.87
N TRP A 223 -2.33 -22.65 -11.19
CA TRP A 223 -3.73 -22.31 -10.97
C TRP A 223 -4.08 -22.21 -9.46
N GLN A 224 -3.44 -23.01 -8.60
CA GLN A 224 -3.65 -22.94 -7.16
C GLN A 224 -3.17 -21.60 -6.58
N ALA A 225 -1.96 -21.18 -6.95
CA ALA A 225 -1.41 -19.89 -6.55
C ALA A 225 -2.26 -18.72 -7.09
N ILE A 226 -2.77 -18.83 -8.31
CA ILE A 226 -3.67 -17.85 -8.90
C ILE A 226 -4.96 -17.73 -8.08
N LEU A 227 -5.63 -18.84 -7.79
CA LEU A 227 -6.87 -18.80 -7.00
C LEU A 227 -6.64 -18.34 -5.56
N PHE A 228 -5.45 -18.55 -5.02
CA PHE A 228 -5.08 -18.07 -3.69
C PHE A 228 -4.89 -16.54 -3.67
N ILE A 229 -4.22 -15.97 -4.67
CA ILE A 229 -3.86 -14.55 -4.72
C ILE A 229 -4.99 -13.67 -5.28
N VAL A 230 -5.72 -14.13 -6.30
CA VAL A 230 -6.73 -13.34 -7.03
C VAL A 230 -7.80 -12.70 -6.14
N PRO A 231 -8.40 -13.40 -5.14
CA PRO A 231 -9.42 -12.79 -4.27
C PRO A 231 -8.92 -11.59 -3.48
N VAL A 232 -7.62 -11.54 -3.18
CA VAL A 232 -6.98 -10.43 -2.45
C VAL A 232 -7.11 -9.13 -3.23
N ALA A 233 -7.09 -9.17 -4.56
CA ALA A 233 -7.14 -8.01 -5.46
C ALA A 233 -8.37 -7.09 -5.22
N LEU A 234 -9.44 -7.61 -4.61
CA LEU A 234 -10.60 -6.80 -4.25
C LEU A 234 -10.28 -5.72 -3.22
N ALA A 235 -9.43 -6.01 -2.23
CA ALA A 235 -9.11 -5.06 -1.19
C ALA A 235 -8.24 -3.88 -1.68
N PRO A 236 -7.16 -4.08 -2.45
CA PRO A 236 -6.46 -2.97 -3.05
C PRO A 236 -7.26 -2.26 -4.16
N ALA A 237 -8.23 -2.92 -4.81
CA ALA A 237 -9.15 -2.21 -5.71
C ALA A 237 -10.01 -1.18 -4.92
N ILE A 238 -10.46 -1.55 -3.72
CA ILE A 238 -11.12 -0.65 -2.76
C ILE A 238 -10.16 0.46 -2.31
N GLU A 239 -8.93 0.10 -1.94
CA GLU A 239 -7.87 1.03 -1.55
C GLU A 239 -7.59 2.06 -2.65
N HIS A 240 -7.50 1.61 -3.91
CA HIS A 240 -7.29 2.45 -5.09
C HIS A 240 -8.43 3.44 -5.31
N ILE A 241 -9.68 2.99 -5.20
CA ILE A 241 -10.85 3.89 -5.29
C ILE A 241 -10.76 4.97 -4.20
N GLY A 242 -10.46 4.57 -2.96
CA GLY A 242 -10.25 5.49 -1.85
C GLY A 242 -9.11 6.49 -2.12
N GLY A 243 -7.99 6.02 -2.66
CA GLY A 243 -6.83 6.84 -3.04
C GLY A 243 -7.16 7.86 -4.14
N VAL A 244 -7.91 7.46 -5.16
CA VAL A 244 -8.38 8.35 -6.24
C VAL A 244 -9.33 9.43 -5.69
N ILE A 245 -10.21 9.08 -4.76
CA ILE A 245 -11.10 10.04 -4.08
C ILE A 245 -10.29 11.01 -3.21
N ALA A 246 -9.32 10.49 -2.46
CA ALA A 246 -8.45 11.30 -1.60
C ALA A 246 -7.66 12.33 -2.42
N VAL A 247 -6.98 11.90 -3.49
CA VAL A 247 -6.21 12.82 -4.35
C VAL A 247 -7.12 13.80 -5.11
N GLY A 248 -8.33 13.37 -5.48
CA GLY A 248 -9.33 14.27 -6.06
C GLY A 248 -9.75 15.38 -5.10
N SER A 249 -9.98 15.02 -3.83
CA SER A 249 -10.29 15.97 -2.76
C SER A 249 -9.14 16.94 -2.48
N VAL A 250 -7.90 16.47 -2.55
CA VAL A 250 -6.69 17.28 -2.36
C VAL A 250 -6.48 18.28 -3.50
N THR A 251 -6.70 17.84 -4.73
CA THR A 251 -6.43 18.63 -5.95
C THR A 251 -7.62 19.46 -6.42
N GLY A 252 -8.80 19.29 -5.79
CA GLY A 252 -10.04 19.92 -6.21
C GLY A 252 -10.56 19.41 -7.57
N ARG A 253 -10.20 18.18 -7.96
CA ARG A 253 -10.57 17.58 -9.26
C ARG A 253 -11.26 16.23 -9.08
N ASP A 254 -12.32 16.00 -9.85
CA ASP A 254 -13.01 14.72 -9.85
C ASP A 254 -12.36 13.73 -10.85
N TYR A 255 -11.43 12.92 -10.34
CA TYR A 255 -10.76 11.89 -11.12
C TYR A 255 -11.63 10.65 -11.39
N LEU A 256 -12.73 10.45 -10.64
CA LEU A 256 -13.72 9.41 -10.92
C LEU A 256 -14.46 9.70 -12.23
N LYS A 257 -14.63 10.99 -12.55
CA LYS A 257 -15.20 11.46 -13.83
C LYS A 257 -14.16 11.65 -14.92
N LYS A 258 -13.03 12.32 -14.64
CA LYS A 258 -11.97 12.62 -15.62
C LYS A 258 -10.58 12.48 -15.00
N PRO A 259 -9.74 11.52 -15.41
CA PRO A 259 -9.82 10.70 -16.63
C PRO A 259 -10.85 9.57 -16.58
N GLY A 260 -11.43 9.33 -15.40
CA GLY A 260 -12.47 8.33 -15.19
C GLY A 260 -11.94 7.16 -14.37
N LEU A 261 -12.75 6.65 -13.45
CA LEU A 261 -12.41 5.50 -12.60
C LEU A 261 -12.01 4.26 -13.42
N HIS A 262 -12.65 4.06 -14.58
CA HIS A 262 -12.29 2.98 -15.51
C HIS A 262 -10.82 3.04 -15.97
N ARG A 263 -10.26 4.25 -16.18
CA ARG A 263 -8.86 4.41 -16.60
C ARG A 263 -7.89 4.26 -15.44
N THR A 264 -8.26 4.76 -14.26
CA THR A 264 -7.37 4.64 -13.10
C THR A 264 -7.28 3.17 -12.67
N LEU A 265 -8.39 2.43 -12.60
CA LEU A 265 -8.39 0.99 -12.32
C LEU A 265 -7.67 0.18 -13.40
N PHE A 266 -7.88 0.51 -14.67
CA PHE A 266 -7.18 -0.17 -15.76
C PHE A 266 -5.66 0.09 -15.72
N GLY A 267 -5.25 1.32 -15.44
CA GLY A 267 -3.84 1.68 -15.30
C GLY A 267 -3.17 0.97 -14.13
N ASP A 268 -3.87 0.84 -12.99
CA ASP A 268 -3.39 0.13 -11.82
C ASP A 268 -3.30 -1.39 -12.06
N GLY A 269 -4.29 -1.95 -12.76
CA GLY A 269 -4.26 -3.33 -13.22
C GLY A 269 -3.09 -3.65 -14.12
N ILE A 270 -2.83 -2.81 -15.13
CA ILE A 270 -1.66 -2.96 -16.00
C ILE A 270 -0.36 -2.85 -15.20
N ALA A 271 -0.28 -1.92 -14.26
CA ALA A 271 0.91 -1.75 -13.41
C ALA A 271 1.17 -3.02 -12.57
N THR A 272 0.12 -3.58 -11.96
CA THR A 272 0.20 -4.82 -11.17
C THR A 272 0.53 -6.03 -12.04
N THR A 273 -0.07 -6.17 -13.23
CA THR A 273 0.28 -7.23 -14.17
C THR A 273 1.74 -7.12 -14.62
N ALA A 274 2.21 -5.92 -14.93
CA ALA A 274 3.61 -5.67 -15.30
C ALA A 274 4.58 -5.96 -14.14
N ALA A 275 4.19 -5.66 -12.91
CA ALA A 275 4.98 -6.01 -11.73
C ALA A 275 5.10 -7.53 -11.56
N GLY A 276 3.98 -8.26 -11.64
CA GLY A 276 3.98 -9.72 -11.60
C GLY A 276 4.80 -10.38 -12.73
N LEU A 277 4.79 -9.79 -13.93
CA LEU A 277 5.61 -10.26 -15.05
C LEU A 277 7.13 -10.16 -14.80
N LEU A 278 7.55 -9.26 -13.91
CA LEU A 278 8.95 -8.95 -13.64
C LEU A 278 9.41 -9.44 -12.25
N GLY A 279 8.51 -10.03 -11.46
CA GLY A 279 8.83 -10.50 -10.12
C GLY A 279 8.71 -9.43 -9.02
N GLY A 280 8.02 -8.33 -9.32
CA GLY A 280 7.77 -7.25 -8.38
C GLY A 280 6.46 -7.40 -7.61
N PRO A 281 6.33 -6.67 -6.49
CA PRO A 281 5.10 -6.65 -5.71
C PRO A 281 3.94 -5.99 -6.49
N PRO A 282 2.68 -6.34 -6.17
CA PRO A 282 1.50 -5.66 -6.70
C PRO A 282 1.52 -4.16 -6.42
N ASN A 283 1.06 -3.37 -7.38
CA ASN A 283 1.05 -1.92 -7.29
C ASN A 283 -0.34 -1.41 -6.85
N THR A 284 -0.38 -0.29 -6.13
CA THR A 284 -1.61 0.46 -5.80
C THR A 284 -1.28 1.94 -5.60
N THR A 285 -2.30 2.81 -5.60
CA THR A 285 -2.12 4.26 -5.37
C THR A 285 -1.70 4.58 -3.95
N TYR A 286 -0.70 5.45 -3.81
CA TYR A 286 -0.07 5.72 -2.53
C TYR A 286 -0.62 6.95 -1.78
N ALA A 287 -1.09 6.73 -0.55
CA ALA A 287 -1.73 7.77 0.27
C ALA A 287 -0.74 8.80 0.81
N GLU A 288 0.49 8.38 1.13
CA GLU A 288 1.56 9.24 1.63
C GLU A 288 1.97 10.27 0.57
N VAL A 289 2.07 9.84 -0.69
CA VAL A 289 2.32 10.74 -1.82
C VAL A 289 1.16 11.69 -2.01
N THR A 290 -0.08 11.22 -1.85
CA THR A 290 -1.27 12.09 -1.87
C THR A 290 -1.23 13.14 -0.76
N GLY A 291 -0.81 12.76 0.45
CA GLY A 291 -0.58 13.68 1.57
C GLY A 291 0.53 14.69 1.27
N ALA A 292 1.63 14.26 0.65
CA ALA A 292 2.69 15.18 0.22
C ALA A 292 2.25 16.14 -0.88
N VAL A 293 1.43 15.69 -1.84
CA VAL A 293 0.80 16.56 -2.84
C VAL A 293 -0.07 17.62 -2.18
N MET A 294 -0.79 17.28 -1.10
CA MET A 294 -1.57 18.25 -0.31
C MET A 294 -0.67 19.31 0.32
N LEU A 295 0.42 18.90 0.96
CA LEU A 295 1.32 19.78 1.69
C LEU A 295 2.17 20.66 0.77
N THR A 296 2.67 20.09 -0.33
CA THR A 296 3.51 20.79 -1.32
C THR A 296 2.71 21.63 -2.31
N LYS A 297 1.39 21.38 -2.40
CA LYS A 297 0.49 21.93 -3.43
C LYS A 297 0.98 21.66 -4.86
N ASN A 298 1.71 20.56 -5.05
CA ASN A 298 2.30 20.25 -6.34
C ASN A 298 1.42 19.26 -7.12
N TYR A 299 0.48 19.81 -7.88
CA TYR A 299 -0.57 19.04 -8.56
C TYR A 299 -0.18 18.55 -9.97
N ASN A 300 1.02 18.88 -10.44
CA ASN A 300 1.48 18.54 -11.78
C ASN A 300 1.86 17.05 -11.89
N PRO A 301 1.16 16.23 -12.69
CA PRO A 301 1.45 14.80 -12.81
C PRO A 301 2.83 14.49 -13.42
N LYS A 302 3.47 15.45 -14.11
CA LYS A 302 4.85 15.30 -14.64
C LYS A 302 5.87 15.02 -13.53
N ILE A 303 5.60 15.45 -12.30
CA ILE A 303 6.49 15.20 -11.17
C ILE A 303 6.52 13.73 -10.80
N MET A 304 5.39 13.05 -10.91
CA MET A 304 5.33 11.60 -10.71
C MET A 304 6.07 10.85 -11.83
N THR A 305 6.20 11.45 -13.03
CA THR A 305 7.07 10.92 -14.09
C THR A 305 8.53 10.95 -13.66
N TRP A 306 8.99 12.07 -13.09
CA TRP A 306 10.36 12.18 -12.58
C TRP A 306 10.60 11.24 -11.40
N ALA A 307 9.66 11.14 -10.45
CA ALA A 307 9.73 10.18 -9.35
C ALA A 307 9.89 8.74 -9.87
N ALA A 308 9.12 8.37 -10.91
CA ALA A 308 9.22 7.06 -11.55
C ALA A 308 10.57 6.81 -12.24
N ILE A 309 11.11 7.81 -12.95
CA ILE A 309 12.44 7.73 -13.56
C ILE A 309 13.52 7.56 -12.50
N PHE A 310 13.43 8.28 -11.38
CA PHE A 310 14.36 8.11 -10.25
C PHE A 310 14.25 6.72 -9.63
N ALA A 311 13.02 6.20 -9.44
CA ALA A 311 12.82 4.84 -8.91
C ALA A 311 13.45 3.78 -9.81
N ILE A 312 13.21 3.85 -11.12
CA ILE A 312 13.83 2.96 -12.11
C ILE A 312 15.35 3.09 -12.08
N SER A 313 15.88 4.31 -12.00
CA SER A 313 17.34 4.54 -11.98
C SER A 313 17.98 3.96 -10.72
N LEU A 314 17.36 4.15 -9.56
CA LEU A 314 17.85 3.60 -8.28
C LEU A 314 17.76 2.07 -8.22
N ALA A 315 16.81 1.46 -8.93
CA ALA A 315 16.72 0.00 -9.01
C ALA A 315 17.99 -0.65 -9.57
N PHE A 316 18.73 0.05 -10.45
CA PHE A 316 19.99 -0.46 -11.00
C PHE A 316 21.20 -0.22 -10.10
N VAL A 317 21.02 0.41 -8.93
CA VAL A 317 22.12 0.70 -8.00
C VAL A 317 22.24 -0.46 -7.00
N GLY A 318 23.15 -1.39 -7.26
CA GLY A 318 23.32 -2.61 -6.45
C GLY A 318 23.63 -2.32 -4.97
N LYS A 319 24.49 -1.34 -4.70
CA LYS A 319 24.77 -0.87 -3.34
C LYS A 319 23.54 -0.32 -2.61
N PHE A 320 22.62 0.32 -3.35
CA PHE A 320 21.38 0.81 -2.77
C PHE A 320 20.49 -0.35 -2.34
N GLY A 321 20.31 -1.36 -3.19
CA GLY A 321 19.60 -2.59 -2.83
C GLY A 321 20.20 -3.31 -1.62
N ALA A 322 21.53 -3.44 -1.59
CA ALA A 322 22.23 -4.04 -0.44
C ALA A 322 22.06 -3.23 0.85
N LEU A 323 22.05 -1.89 0.77
CA LEU A 323 21.75 -1.03 1.90
C LEU A 323 20.32 -1.26 2.41
N LEU A 324 19.33 -1.34 1.52
CA LEU A 324 17.94 -1.61 1.90
C LEU A 324 17.79 -2.95 2.62
N GLN A 325 18.44 -4.00 2.10
CA GLN A 325 18.43 -5.33 2.69
C GLN A 325 19.20 -5.41 4.01
N SER A 326 20.12 -4.48 4.26
CA SER A 326 20.86 -4.39 5.53
C SER A 326 20.06 -3.71 6.65
N ILE A 327 18.89 -3.14 6.37
CA ILE A 327 18.05 -2.48 7.37
C ILE A 327 17.57 -3.53 8.39
N PRO A 328 17.95 -3.41 9.68
CA PRO A 328 17.59 -4.41 10.67
C PRO A 328 16.10 -4.44 10.98
N VAL A 329 15.60 -5.63 11.31
CA VAL A 329 14.18 -5.89 11.60
C VAL A 329 13.56 -4.92 12.64
N PRO A 330 14.24 -4.57 13.76
CA PRO A 330 13.70 -3.61 14.73
C PRO A 330 13.51 -2.21 14.17
N VAL A 331 14.35 -1.76 13.23
CA VAL A 331 14.18 -0.47 12.56
C VAL A 331 12.89 -0.47 11.76
N MET A 332 12.68 -1.52 10.97
CA MET A 332 11.45 -1.70 10.19
C MET A 332 10.23 -1.77 11.11
N GLY A 333 10.28 -2.57 12.19
CA GLY A 333 9.17 -2.69 13.14
C GLY A 333 8.74 -1.36 13.75
N GLY A 334 9.70 -0.54 14.21
CA GLY A 334 9.43 0.79 14.74
C GLY A 334 8.70 1.70 13.74
N ILE A 335 9.13 1.69 12.48
CA ILE A 335 8.51 2.50 11.41
C ILE A 335 7.12 1.97 11.04
N LEU A 336 6.98 0.66 10.94
CA LEU A 336 5.74 -0.01 10.54
C LEU A 336 4.60 0.22 11.55
N CYS A 337 4.93 0.40 12.84
CA CYS A 337 3.95 0.81 13.85
C CYS A 337 3.21 2.10 13.47
N LEU A 338 3.92 3.11 12.95
CA LEU A 338 3.28 4.33 12.48
C LEU A 338 2.54 4.11 11.15
N LEU A 339 3.15 3.39 10.20
CA LEU A 339 2.57 3.18 8.87
C LEU A 339 1.23 2.45 8.93
N PHE A 340 1.19 1.29 9.59
CA PHE A 340 -0.04 0.49 9.71
C PHE A 340 -1.11 1.19 10.54
N GLY A 341 -0.72 1.89 11.61
CA GLY A 341 -1.64 2.73 12.39
C GLY A 341 -2.22 3.89 11.57
N SER A 342 -1.42 4.51 10.71
CA SER A 342 -1.85 5.60 9.83
C SER A 342 -2.85 5.11 8.76
N ILE A 343 -2.63 3.91 8.20
CA ILE A 343 -3.58 3.29 7.26
C ILE A 343 -4.93 3.06 7.95
N ALA A 344 -4.93 2.53 9.18
CA ALA A 344 -6.15 2.36 9.95
C ALA A 344 -6.87 3.69 10.22
N ALA A 345 -6.10 4.75 10.54
CA ALA A 345 -6.65 6.09 10.72
C ALA A 345 -7.28 6.66 9.43
N VAL A 346 -6.73 6.36 8.25
CA VAL A 346 -7.34 6.75 6.95
C VAL A 346 -8.69 6.08 6.74
N GLY A 347 -8.80 4.78 7.06
CA GLY A 347 -10.09 4.08 6.99
C GLY A 347 -11.13 4.66 7.94
N MET A 348 -10.73 5.01 9.17
CA MET A 348 -11.59 5.69 10.14
C MET A 348 -12.02 7.08 9.67
N ASN A 349 -11.07 7.86 9.13
CA ASN A 349 -11.35 9.19 8.57
C ASN A 349 -12.31 9.12 7.37
N THR A 350 -12.28 8.03 6.60
CA THR A 350 -13.25 7.78 5.51
C THR A 350 -14.67 7.65 6.07
N LEU A 351 -14.86 6.88 7.14
CA LEU A 351 -16.17 6.78 7.83
C LEU A 351 -16.65 8.13 8.36
N ILE A 352 -15.75 8.90 8.99
CA ILE A 352 -16.06 10.21 9.58
C ILE A 352 -16.42 11.24 8.51
N ARG A 353 -15.61 11.36 7.45
CA ARG A 353 -15.83 12.34 6.37
C ARG A 353 -17.13 12.10 5.62
N HIS A 354 -17.50 10.83 5.44
CA HIS A 354 -18.77 10.45 4.84
C HIS A 354 -19.94 10.42 5.82
N GLN A 355 -19.70 10.78 7.09
CA GLN A 355 -20.71 10.83 8.16
C GLN A 355 -21.51 9.55 8.27
N ILE A 356 -20.82 8.41 8.26
CA ILE A 356 -21.46 7.10 8.40
C ILE A 356 -22.03 6.96 9.81
N ASP A 357 -23.35 6.87 9.92
CA ASP A 357 -24.05 6.67 11.18
C ASP A 357 -23.92 5.20 11.63
N LEU A 358 -23.16 4.97 12.70
CA LEU A 358 -22.96 3.64 13.30
C LEU A 358 -24.05 3.28 14.33
N SER A 359 -24.99 4.18 14.63
CA SER A 359 -26.19 3.85 15.41
C SER A 359 -27.20 3.05 14.60
N GLU A 360 -27.18 3.21 13.27
CA GLU A 360 -27.95 2.39 12.33
C GLU A 360 -27.42 0.95 12.33
N ALA A 361 -28.29 0.00 12.72
CA ALA A 361 -27.93 -1.42 12.88
C ALA A 361 -27.27 -2.02 11.64
N ARG A 362 -27.71 -1.62 10.44
CA ARG A 362 -27.11 -2.07 9.17
C ARG A 362 -25.63 -1.71 9.08
N ASN A 363 -25.29 -0.46 9.36
CA ASN A 363 -23.91 0.04 9.24
C ASN A 363 -23.03 -0.58 10.32
N LEU A 364 -23.55 -0.68 11.56
CA LEU A 364 -22.87 -1.33 12.66
C LEU A 364 -22.52 -2.79 12.36
N VAL A 365 -23.46 -3.56 11.80
CA VAL A 365 -23.25 -4.96 11.41
C VAL A 365 -22.17 -5.08 10.33
N ILE A 366 -22.24 -4.28 9.27
CA ILE A 366 -21.24 -4.31 8.20
C ILE A 366 -19.85 -4.02 8.77
N VAL A 367 -19.71 -2.95 9.56
CA VAL A 367 -18.42 -2.52 10.10
C VAL A 367 -17.86 -3.55 11.07
N SER A 368 -18.65 -3.98 12.06
CA SER A 368 -18.20 -4.92 13.10
C SER A 368 -17.76 -6.27 12.53
N VAL A 369 -18.56 -6.87 11.65
CA VAL A 369 -18.23 -8.17 11.03
C VAL A 369 -16.99 -8.05 10.14
N THR A 370 -16.88 -6.97 9.36
CA THR A 370 -15.70 -6.74 8.51
C THR A 370 -14.42 -6.65 9.34
N LEU A 371 -14.45 -5.90 10.46
CA LEU A 371 -13.29 -5.76 11.33
C LEU A 371 -12.88 -7.10 11.96
N VAL A 372 -13.84 -7.88 12.46
CA VAL A 372 -13.56 -9.21 13.06
C VAL A 372 -13.00 -10.19 12.01
N PHE A 373 -13.58 -10.21 10.80
CA PHE A 373 -13.11 -11.13 9.75
C PHE A 373 -11.73 -10.73 9.21
N GLY A 374 -11.44 -9.42 9.17
CA GLY A 374 -10.16 -8.91 8.69
C GLY A 374 -9.02 -9.03 9.70
N ILE A 375 -9.29 -8.77 10.98
CA ILE A 375 -8.28 -8.67 12.04
C ILE A 375 -8.25 -9.94 12.90
N GLY A 376 -9.41 -10.53 13.20
CA GLY A 376 -9.58 -11.61 14.16
C GLY A 376 -9.16 -13.00 13.67
N GLY A 377 -8.65 -13.13 12.44
CA GLY A 377 -8.13 -14.40 11.93
C GLY A 377 -9.19 -15.43 11.54
N VAL A 378 -10.41 -15.00 11.23
CA VAL A 378 -11.48 -15.90 10.75
C VAL A 378 -11.04 -16.57 9.44
N LEU A 379 -11.25 -17.89 9.37
CA LEU A 379 -10.96 -18.72 8.20
C LEU A 379 -12.25 -19.41 7.77
N ILE A 380 -12.60 -19.29 6.49
CA ILE A 380 -13.65 -20.09 5.85
C ILE A 380 -12.96 -21.08 4.92
N GLY A 381 -12.90 -22.33 5.36
CA GLY A 381 -12.29 -23.45 4.67
C GLY A 381 -12.89 -24.78 5.14
N THR A 382 -12.19 -25.86 4.87
CA THR A 382 -12.56 -27.22 5.26
C THR A 382 -12.49 -27.53 6.75
N GLY A 383 -11.90 -26.65 7.57
CA GLY A 383 -11.72 -26.82 9.01
C GLY A 383 -10.63 -27.83 9.38
N MET A 384 -9.78 -28.24 8.42
CA MET A 384 -8.80 -29.34 8.60
C MET A 384 -7.47 -28.90 9.23
N GLY A 385 -7.35 -27.66 9.68
CA GLY A 385 -6.17 -27.15 10.41
C GLY A 385 -5.65 -25.80 9.89
N PRO A 386 -4.49 -25.33 10.38
CA PRO A 386 -3.91 -24.04 9.97
C PRO A 386 -3.43 -23.98 8.51
N GLU A 387 -3.25 -25.12 7.85
CA GLU A 387 -2.88 -25.26 6.43
C GLU A 387 -4.08 -25.27 5.48
N ASP A 388 -5.29 -25.05 6.00
CA ASP A 388 -6.51 -25.10 5.22
C ASP A 388 -6.52 -24.09 4.07
N PHE A 389 -6.84 -24.59 2.87
CA PHE A 389 -6.98 -23.81 1.67
C PHE A 389 -8.33 -23.10 1.69
N GLY A 390 -8.38 -22.00 2.43
CA GLY A 390 -9.60 -21.21 2.67
C GLY A 390 -9.41 -19.72 2.48
N LEU A 391 -10.53 -19.02 2.32
CA LEU A 391 -10.55 -17.56 2.35
C LEU A 391 -10.33 -17.10 3.80
N LYS A 392 -9.32 -16.24 4.00
CA LYS A 392 -8.97 -15.67 5.31
C LYS A 392 -8.48 -14.23 5.19
N GLY A 393 -8.45 -13.52 6.32
CA GLY A 393 -7.89 -12.18 6.43
C GLY A 393 -8.55 -11.14 5.52
N ILE A 394 -7.73 -10.30 4.90
CA ILE A 394 -8.19 -9.12 4.14
C ILE A 394 -9.09 -9.50 2.95
N ALA A 395 -8.77 -10.58 2.24
CA ALA A 395 -9.60 -11.04 1.12
C ALA A 395 -10.99 -11.46 1.59
N LEU A 396 -11.05 -12.25 2.67
CA LEU A 396 -12.30 -12.69 3.26
C LEU A 396 -13.13 -11.49 3.75
N CYS A 397 -12.52 -10.54 4.46
CA CYS A 397 -13.26 -9.40 4.98
C CYS A 397 -13.83 -8.51 3.87
N ALA A 398 -13.10 -8.29 2.77
CA ALA A 398 -13.61 -7.53 1.63
C ALA A 398 -14.82 -8.21 0.98
N ILE A 399 -14.77 -9.53 0.78
CA ILE A 399 -15.89 -10.31 0.22
C ILE A 399 -17.11 -10.24 1.15
N VAL A 400 -16.91 -10.45 2.45
CA VAL A 400 -18.00 -10.42 3.45
C VAL A 400 -18.61 -9.01 3.57
N ALA A 401 -17.80 -7.96 3.56
CA ALA A 401 -18.28 -6.58 3.60
C ALA A 401 -19.17 -6.25 2.39
N ILE A 402 -18.76 -6.65 1.19
CA ILE A 402 -19.54 -6.49 -0.03
C ILE A 402 -20.84 -7.30 0.05
N ALA A 403 -20.76 -8.56 0.48
CA ALA A 403 -21.91 -9.44 0.60
C ALA A 403 -22.95 -8.90 1.58
N LEU A 404 -22.53 -8.49 2.78
CA LEU A 404 -23.42 -7.88 3.78
C LEU A 404 -24.06 -6.61 3.26
N ASN A 405 -23.28 -5.74 2.58
CA ASN A 405 -23.81 -4.51 2.00
C ASN A 405 -24.88 -4.79 0.92
N LEU A 406 -24.76 -5.87 0.16
CA LEU A 406 -25.72 -6.25 -0.87
C LEU A 406 -26.98 -6.95 -0.33
N ILE A 407 -26.83 -7.76 0.71
CA ILE A 407 -27.91 -8.60 1.28
C ILE A 407 -28.76 -7.80 2.27
N LEU A 408 -28.14 -6.93 3.08
CA LEU A 408 -28.87 -6.21 4.11
C LEU A 408 -29.76 -5.10 3.51
N PRO A 409 -31.02 -4.98 3.96
CA PRO A 409 -31.95 -3.95 3.48
C PRO A 409 -31.44 -2.54 3.82
N GLY A 410 -31.80 -1.53 3.01
CA GLY A 410 -31.43 -0.13 3.25
C GLY A 410 -30.18 0.37 2.51
N ASN A 411 -30.04 0.02 1.22
CA ASN A 411 -28.83 0.32 0.41
C ASN A 411 -28.46 1.82 0.27
N ASP A 412 -29.38 2.74 0.57
CA ASP A 412 -29.12 4.19 0.58
C ASP A 412 -28.90 4.75 2.00
N SER A 413 -28.94 3.93 3.06
CA SER A 413 -28.83 4.39 4.46
C SER A 413 -27.48 5.02 4.81
N TRP A 414 -26.44 4.80 4.00
CA TRP A 414 -25.16 5.46 4.15
C TRP A 414 -25.14 6.87 3.55
N LYS A 415 -26.07 7.19 2.64
CA LYS A 415 -26.21 8.53 2.08
C LYS A 415 -27.01 9.37 3.07
N LYS A 416 -26.48 10.56 3.38
CA LYS A 416 -27.14 11.53 4.26
C LYS A 416 -28.59 11.74 3.80
N LYS A 417 -29.57 11.45 4.66
CA LYS A 417 -30.97 11.79 4.40
C LYS A 417 -31.05 13.31 4.26
N LYS A 418 -31.65 13.81 3.17
CA LYS A 418 -31.90 15.25 2.99
C LYS A 418 -32.81 15.71 4.15
N GLY A 419 -32.23 16.33 5.18
CA GLY A 419 -32.97 16.82 6.34
C GLY A 419 -32.24 16.78 7.68
N ASP A 420 -31.23 15.92 7.83
CA ASP A 420 -30.55 15.79 9.13
C ASP A 420 -29.53 16.92 9.34
N THR A 421 -29.93 17.92 10.13
CA THR A 421 -29.03 18.86 10.81
C THR A 421 -28.04 18.07 11.65
N PRO A 422 -26.75 18.46 11.68
CA PRO A 422 -25.77 17.79 12.52
C PRO A 422 -26.21 17.88 13.99
N VAL A 423 -26.34 16.73 14.65
CA VAL A 423 -26.33 16.68 16.11
C VAL A 423 -24.91 17.05 16.52
N ILE A 424 -24.79 18.21 17.16
CA ILE A 424 -23.53 18.84 17.59
C ILE A 424 -22.84 17.99 18.66
#